data_AF-A0A519SDD0-F1
#
_entry.id   AF-A0A519SDD0-F1
#
_cell.length_a   1.000
_cell.length_b   1.000
_cell.length_c   1.000
_cell.angle_alpha   90.00
_cell.angle_beta   90.00
_cell.angle_gamma   90.00
#
_symmetry.space_group_name_H-M   'P 1'
#
loop_
_entity.id
_entity.type
_entity.pdbx_description
1 polymer ?
#
loop_
_entity_poly.entity_id
_entity_poly.type
_entity_poly.pdbx_seq_one_letter_code
_entity_poly.pdbx_strand_id
1 'polypeptide(L)'
;MKQNLSILLVLATAFTAAAQSKKSVKMVAKTVQTYTVGSKKVTVYTTAQKSDYRLSKTETLNFVENKQPFETEPTIFVDPSIKYQTLVGIGGALTDASAETFAKLSKKNQQELLSAYYSKDKGIGYT
;
A
#
# COMPACT_ATOMS: atom_id res chain seq x y z
N MET A 1 68.94 31.67 17.08
CA MET A 1 67.72 32.52 16.97
C MET A 1 66.68 32.01 15.95
N LYS A 2 66.73 30.75 15.48
CA LYS A 2 65.78 30.20 14.48
C LYS A 2 64.71 29.27 15.08
N GLN A 3 64.76 28.96 16.38
CA GLN A 3 63.80 28.04 17.03
C GLN A 3 62.63 28.75 17.71
N ASN A 4 62.70 30.06 17.90
CA ASN A 4 61.63 30.85 18.54
C ASN A 4 60.66 31.44 17.51
N LEU A 5 60.97 31.33 16.21
CA LEU A 5 60.13 31.83 15.12
C LEU A 5 59.05 30.80 14.71
N SER A 6 59.30 29.50 14.92
CA SER A 6 58.32 28.45 14.62
C SER A 6 57.22 28.32 15.67
N ILE A 7 57.45 28.78 16.91
CA ILE A 7 56.44 28.72 17.98
C ILE A 7 55.40 29.84 17.83
N LEU A 8 55.78 30.97 17.23
CA LEU A 8 54.86 32.09 16.98
C LEU A 8 53.93 31.84 15.77
N LEU A 9 54.30 30.92 14.87
CA LEU A 9 53.48 30.57 13.70
C LEU A 9 52.43 29.48 14.00
N VAL A 10 52.63 28.69 15.06
CA VAL A 10 51.67 27.65 15.48
C VAL A 10 50.52 28.21 16.35
N LEU A 11 50.71 29.38 16.97
CA LEU A 11 49.66 30.04 17.76
C LEU A 11 48.67 30.86 16.91
N ALA A 12 49.01 31.20 15.66
CA ALA A 12 48.15 31.96 14.75
C ALA A 12 47.13 31.09 13.99
N THR A 13 47.28 29.76 13.99
CA THR A 13 46.34 28.83 13.35
C THR A 13 45.22 28.35 14.28
N ALA A 14 45.21 28.77 15.54
CA ALA A 14 44.20 28.35 16.53
C ALA A 14 42.96 29.28 16.60
N PHE A 15 42.91 30.38 15.83
CA PHE A 15 41.87 31.41 15.97
C PHE A 15 40.84 31.53 14.83
N THR A 16 40.81 30.60 13.87
CA THR A 16 39.80 30.61 12.78
C THR A 16 38.82 29.44 12.78
N ALA A 17 38.82 28.59 13.82
CA ALA A 17 37.88 27.46 13.90
C ALA A 17 36.54 27.78 14.62
N ALA A 18 36.22 29.06 14.84
CA ALA A 18 35.01 29.49 15.54
C ALA A 18 34.08 30.33 14.66
N ALA A 19 33.74 29.88 13.45
CA ALA A 19 32.66 30.51 12.67
C ALA A 19 32.11 29.61 11.55
N GLN A 20 31.75 28.36 11.85
CA GLN A 20 30.77 27.64 11.03
C GLN A 20 29.73 26.98 11.93
N SER A 21 28.82 27.81 12.42
CA SER A 21 27.49 27.33 12.82
C SER A 21 26.84 26.71 11.59
N LYS A 22 27.03 25.39 11.43
CA LYS A 22 26.16 24.59 10.55
C LYS A 22 24.77 24.69 11.16
N LYS A 23 23.96 25.61 10.63
CA LYS A 23 22.50 25.55 10.75
C LYS A 23 22.13 24.13 10.33
N SER A 24 21.80 23.29 11.31
CA SER A 24 21.16 22.02 11.07
C SER A 24 19.83 22.36 10.42
N VAL A 25 19.79 22.25 9.09
CA VAL A 25 18.53 22.12 8.38
C VAL A 25 17.91 20.89 9.01
N LYS A 26 16.90 21.08 9.87
CA LYS A 26 15.97 20.03 10.24
C LYS A 26 15.36 19.58 8.92
N MET A 27 15.97 18.59 8.30
CA MET A 27 15.29 17.70 7.38
C MET A 27 14.12 17.18 8.20
N VAL A 28 12.94 17.72 7.94
CA VAL A 28 11.69 17.04 8.30
C VAL A 28 11.75 15.77 7.48
N ALA A 29 12.35 14.73 8.06
CA ALA A 29 12.29 13.39 7.52
C ALA A 29 10.81 13.05 7.51
N LYS A 30 10.17 13.26 6.35
CA LYS A 30 8.85 12.71 6.08
C LYS A 30 9.01 11.23 6.36
N THR A 31 8.40 10.76 7.45
CA THR A 31 8.42 9.35 7.83
C THR A 31 7.79 8.60 6.65
N VAL A 32 8.62 8.09 5.75
CA VAL A 32 8.18 7.21 4.68
C VAL A 32 7.78 5.95 5.43
N GLN A 33 6.48 5.76 5.60
CA GLN A 33 5.98 4.49 6.09
C GLN A 33 6.40 3.42 5.09
N THR A 34 7.41 2.65 5.45
CA THR A 34 7.90 1.54 4.65
C THR A 34 6.87 0.43 4.74
N TYR A 35 6.33 0.04 3.59
CA TYR A 35 5.42 -1.09 3.51
C TYR A 35 6.22 -2.39 3.68
N THR A 36 5.91 -3.14 4.73
CA THR A 36 6.51 -4.45 4.97
C THR A 36 5.53 -5.56 4.54
N VAL A 37 6.05 -6.47 3.72
CA VAL A 37 5.32 -7.63 3.19
C VAL A 37 5.09 -8.68 4.30
N GLY A 38 6.06 -8.89 5.19
CA GLY A 38 5.93 -9.80 6.34
C GLY A 38 5.50 -11.21 5.94
N SER A 39 4.59 -11.82 6.72
CA SER A 39 3.99 -13.13 6.48
C SER A 39 2.65 -13.07 5.74
N LYS A 40 2.35 -11.96 5.04
CA LYS A 40 1.09 -11.79 4.32
C LYS A 40 0.99 -12.81 3.18
N LYS A 41 -0.22 -13.25 2.88
CA LYS A 41 -0.53 -14.10 1.73
C LYS A 41 -1.39 -13.33 0.74
N VAL A 42 -1.25 -13.66 -0.53
CA VAL A 42 -2.07 -13.11 -1.61
C VAL A 42 -3.21 -14.09 -1.87
N THR A 43 -4.44 -13.60 -1.93
CA THR A 43 -5.59 -14.40 -2.37
C THR A 43 -6.05 -13.89 -3.72
N VAL A 44 -6.22 -14.81 -4.68
CA VAL A 44 -6.60 -14.47 -6.05
C VAL A 44 -8.05 -14.88 -6.29
N TYR A 45 -8.85 -13.93 -6.77
CA TYR A 45 -10.22 -14.15 -7.22
C TYR A 45 -10.30 -13.88 -8.72
N THR A 46 -10.89 -14.82 -9.47
CA THR A 46 -10.93 -14.76 -10.94
C THR A 46 -12.36 -14.86 -11.45
N THR A 47 -12.69 -14.00 -12.41
CA THR A 47 -13.86 -14.12 -13.29
C THR A 47 -13.35 -14.04 -14.72
N ALA A 48 -13.61 -15.07 -15.53
CA ALA A 48 -13.10 -15.12 -16.91
C ALA A 48 -14.18 -15.58 -17.90
N GLN A 49 -14.17 -14.98 -19.08
CA GLN A 49 -15.09 -15.32 -20.17
C GLN A 49 -14.74 -16.70 -20.74
N LYS A 50 -15.76 -17.48 -21.12
CA LYS A 50 -15.60 -18.85 -21.65
C LYS A 50 -14.88 -19.82 -20.69
N SER A 51 -14.91 -19.54 -19.39
CA SER A 51 -14.55 -20.47 -18.34
C SER A 51 -15.65 -20.55 -17.28
N ASP A 52 -15.50 -21.50 -16.37
CA ASP A 52 -16.39 -21.69 -15.22
C ASP A 52 -16.05 -20.76 -14.05
N TYR A 53 -15.02 -19.90 -14.17
CA TYR A 53 -14.62 -19.00 -13.10
C TYR A 53 -15.59 -17.81 -12.96
N ARG A 54 -16.24 -17.73 -11.79
CA ARG A 54 -17.20 -16.69 -11.40
C ARG A 54 -16.92 -16.26 -9.97
N LEU A 55 -16.17 -15.16 -9.81
CA LEU A 55 -15.65 -14.69 -8.52
C LEU A 55 -14.98 -15.84 -7.73
N SER A 56 -14.34 -16.75 -8.44
CA SER A 56 -13.82 -17.99 -7.88
C SER A 56 -12.48 -17.71 -7.22
N LYS A 57 -12.30 -18.16 -5.99
CA LYS A 57 -10.97 -18.16 -5.34
C LYS A 57 -10.10 -19.22 -6.02
N THR A 58 -9.21 -18.79 -6.91
CA THR A 58 -8.40 -19.72 -7.72
C THR A 58 -7.10 -20.09 -7.03
N GLU A 59 -6.48 -19.15 -6.32
CA GLU A 59 -5.14 -19.35 -5.78
C GLU A 59 -4.93 -18.67 -4.42
N THR A 60 -3.95 -19.16 -3.66
CA THR A 60 -3.39 -18.48 -2.51
C THR A 60 -1.88 -18.53 -2.61
N LEU A 61 -1.26 -17.39 -2.90
CA LEU A 61 0.16 -17.26 -3.20
C LEU A 61 0.91 -16.69 -1.99
N ASN A 62 2.19 -17.02 -1.90
CA ASN A 62 3.10 -16.45 -0.92
C ASN A 62 4.01 -15.45 -1.65
N PHE A 63 4.40 -14.38 -0.95
CA PHE A 63 5.43 -13.50 -1.48
C PHE A 63 6.77 -14.22 -1.49
N VAL A 64 7.48 -14.07 -2.60
CA VAL A 64 8.85 -14.57 -2.79
C VAL A 64 9.74 -13.39 -3.10
N GLU A 65 11.02 -13.52 -2.74
CA GLU A 65 12.02 -12.55 -3.17
C GLU A 65 12.13 -12.59 -4.69
N ASN A 66 11.87 -11.45 -5.34
CA ASN A 66 12.09 -11.29 -6.76
C ASN A 66 13.22 -10.28 -6.97
N LYS A 67 14.28 -10.72 -7.65
CA LYS A 67 15.36 -9.82 -8.07
C LYS A 67 14.88 -8.95 -9.24
N GLN A 68 15.74 -8.03 -9.69
CA GLN A 68 15.42 -7.14 -10.80
C GLN A 68 14.85 -7.96 -11.99
N PRO A 69 13.58 -7.72 -12.38
CA PRO A 69 12.93 -8.48 -13.45
C PRO A 69 13.59 -8.17 -14.80
N PHE A 70 13.53 -9.12 -15.73
CA PHE A 70 13.99 -8.90 -17.10
C PHE A 70 13.01 -8.01 -17.87
N GLU A 71 13.47 -7.30 -18.89
CA GLU A 71 12.61 -6.44 -19.73
C GLU A 71 11.53 -7.23 -20.49
N THR A 72 11.70 -8.54 -20.63
CA THR A 72 10.72 -9.45 -21.23
C THR A 72 9.59 -9.85 -20.30
N GLU A 73 9.67 -9.52 -19.01
CA GLU A 73 8.70 -9.93 -17.99
C GLU A 73 7.73 -8.79 -17.67
N PRO A 74 6.42 -8.93 -17.96
CA PRO A 74 5.45 -7.91 -17.63
C PRO A 74 5.36 -7.75 -16.11
N THR A 75 5.77 -6.58 -15.61
CA THR A 75 5.86 -6.30 -14.18
C THR A 75 5.13 -5.02 -13.81
N ILE A 76 4.40 -5.05 -12.69
CA ILE A 76 3.70 -3.90 -12.12
C ILE A 76 4.33 -3.55 -10.77
N PHE A 77 4.70 -2.29 -10.58
CA PHE A 77 5.25 -1.78 -9.32
C PHE A 77 4.22 -0.91 -8.60
N VAL A 78 4.08 -1.09 -7.29
CA VAL A 78 3.17 -0.32 -6.45
C VAL A 78 3.99 0.44 -5.41
N ASP A 79 3.83 1.76 -5.35
CA ASP A 79 4.45 2.63 -4.33
C ASP A 79 3.39 3.05 -3.27
N PRO A 80 3.43 2.47 -2.06
CA PRO A 80 2.46 2.78 -0.99
C PRO A 80 2.61 4.19 -0.39
N SER A 81 3.70 4.91 -0.72
CA SER A 81 3.93 6.28 -0.27
C SER A 81 3.11 7.31 -1.06
N ILE A 82 2.68 6.96 -2.26
CA ILE A 82 1.81 7.77 -3.12
C ILE A 82 0.36 7.36 -2.84
N LYS A 83 -0.44 8.31 -2.31
CA LYS A 83 -1.84 8.09 -1.93
C LYS A 83 -2.77 8.97 -2.75
N TYR A 84 -3.95 8.44 -3.03
CA TYR A 84 -5.04 9.13 -3.73
C TYR A 84 -6.27 9.23 -2.82
N GLN A 85 -7.47 9.19 -3.39
CA GLN A 85 -8.73 9.25 -2.64
C GLN A 85 -8.95 8.03 -1.75
N THR A 86 -9.61 8.24 -0.62
CA THR A 86 -10.16 7.16 0.20
C THR A 86 -11.40 6.60 -0.47
N LEU A 87 -11.51 5.27 -0.55
CA LEU A 87 -12.73 4.60 -1.01
C LEU A 87 -13.74 4.56 0.14
N VAL A 88 -14.97 5.03 -0.13
CA VAL A 88 -16.08 4.97 0.83
C VAL A 88 -16.71 3.57 0.84
N GLY A 89 -17.02 3.04 -0.35
CA GLY A 89 -17.69 1.76 -0.51
C GLY A 89 -17.98 1.45 -1.98
N ILE A 90 -18.39 0.21 -2.22
CA ILE A 90 -18.90 -0.26 -3.51
C ILE A 90 -20.21 -0.99 -3.21
N GLY A 91 -21.25 -0.68 -3.97
CA GLY A 91 -22.58 -1.23 -3.75
C GLY A 91 -23.43 -1.29 -5.00
N GLY A 92 -24.73 -1.49 -4.79
CA GLY A 92 -25.76 -1.51 -5.82
C GLY A 92 -26.93 -0.62 -5.44
N ALA A 93 -27.76 -0.25 -6.43
CA ALA A 93 -28.93 0.58 -6.20
C ALA A 93 -30.10 -0.25 -5.63
N LEU A 94 -30.70 0.24 -4.54
CA LEU A 94 -31.96 -0.27 -4.01
C LEU A 94 -33.11 0.57 -4.56
N THR A 95 -33.76 0.05 -5.59
CA THR A 95 -34.90 0.68 -6.29
C THR A 95 -36.21 -0.05 -5.98
N ASP A 96 -37.35 0.59 -6.25
CA ASP A 96 -38.68 -0.03 -6.10
C ASP A 96 -38.78 -1.37 -6.84
N ALA A 97 -38.28 -1.42 -8.09
CA ALA A 97 -38.25 -2.65 -8.89
C ALA A 97 -37.41 -3.76 -8.23
N SER A 98 -36.26 -3.40 -7.66
CA SER A 98 -35.41 -4.37 -6.94
C SER A 98 -36.07 -4.86 -5.65
N ALA A 99 -36.78 -3.98 -4.93
CA ALA A 99 -37.49 -4.31 -3.69
C ALA A 99 -38.69 -5.22 -3.96
N GLU A 100 -39.48 -4.93 -5.00
CA GLU A 100 -40.60 -5.77 -5.41
C GLU A 100 -40.13 -7.16 -5.86
N THR A 101 -39.05 -7.22 -6.64
CA THR A 101 -38.45 -8.49 -7.08
C THR A 101 -37.91 -9.30 -5.90
N PHE A 102 -37.24 -8.63 -4.95
CA PHE A 102 -36.76 -9.25 -3.72
C PHE A 102 -37.91 -9.79 -2.85
N ALA A 103 -39.00 -9.04 -2.71
CA ALA A 103 -40.16 -9.42 -1.92
C ALA A 103 -40.85 -10.69 -2.46
N LYS A 104 -40.76 -10.96 -3.77
CA LYS A 104 -41.28 -12.18 -4.41
C LYS A 104 -40.49 -13.45 -4.09
N LEU A 105 -39.26 -13.33 -3.56
CA LEU A 105 -38.45 -14.48 -3.17
C LEU A 105 -38.97 -15.14 -1.89
N SER A 106 -38.72 -16.44 -1.73
CA SER A 106 -38.93 -17.13 -0.46
C SER A 106 -38.03 -16.54 0.64
N LYS A 107 -38.42 -16.69 1.91
CA LYS A 107 -37.61 -16.19 3.05
C LYS A 107 -36.18 -16.74 3.05
N LYS A 108 -36.00 -17.99 2.64
CA LYS A 108 -34.68 -18.60 2.48
C LYS A 108 -33.85 -17.88 1.42
N ASN A 109 -34.43 -17.64 0.23
CA ASN A 109 -33.71 -17.00 -0.87
C ASN A 109 -33.45 -15.51 -0.62
N GLN A 110 -34.33 -14.82 0.12
CA GLN A 110 -34.08 -13.46 0.60
C GLN A 110 -32.81 -13.41 1.45
N GLN A 111 -32.68 -14.33 2.41
CA GLN A 111 -31.51 -14.40 3.28
C GLN A 111 -30.23 -14.79 2.50
N GLU A 112 -30.34 -15.73 1.56
CA GLU A 112 -29.23 -16.13 0.70
C GLU A 112 -28.69 -14.94 -0.09
N LEU A 113 -29.57 -14.17 -0.74
CA LEU A 113 -29.20 -13.00 -1.52
C LEU A 113 -28.51 -11.93 -0.65
N LEU A 114 -29.10 -11.60 0.51
CA LEU A 114 -28.52 -10.62 1.43
C LEU A 114 -27.15 -11.07 1.93
N SER A 115 -26.99 -12.36 2.26
CA SER A 115 -25.70 -12.93 2.66
C SER A 115 -24.68 -12.83 1.52
N ALA A 116 -25.08 -13.17 0.29
CA ALA A 116 -24.19 -13.14 -0.87
C ALA A 116 -23.69 -11.71 -1.18
N TYR A 117 -24.53 -10.69 -1.02
CA TYR A 117 -24.14 -9.31 -1.30
C TYR A 117 -23.44 -8.61 -0.13
N TYR A 118 -23.93 -8.74 1.09
CA TYR A 118 -23.50 -7.88 2.20
C TYR A 118 -22.63 -8.57 3.25
N SER A 119 -22.55 -9.91 3.25
CA SER A 119 -21.62 -10.61 4.15
C SER A 119 -20.17 -10.36 3.70
N LYS A 120 -19.30 -10.00 4.64
CA LYS A 120 -17.85 -9.85 4.41
C LYS A 120 -17.13 -11.19 4.30
N ASP A 121 -17.67 -12.23 4.95
CA ASP A 121 -17.03 -13.54 5.03
C ASP A 121 -17.62 -14.54 4.03
N LYS A 122 -18.94 -14.49 3.84
CA LYS A 122 -19.70 -15.44 3.00
C LYS A 122 -20.16 -14.85 1.67
N GLY A 123 -19.90 -13.57 1.44
CA GLY A 123 -20.38 -12.82 0.29
C GLY A 123 -19.31 -11.88 -0.28
N ILE A 124 -19.75 -10.91 -1.08
CA ILE A 124 -18.87 -9.93 -1.75
C ILE A 124 -18.69 -8.63 -0.95
N GLY A 125 -19.34 -8.51 0.21
CA GLY A 125 -19.14 -7.40 1.14
C GLY A 125 -19.46 -6.02 0.59
N TYR A 126 -20.57 -5.85 -0.13
CA TYR A 126 -21.08 -4.53 -0.52
C TYR A 126 -21.32 -3.65 0.71
N THR A 127 -21.05 -2.36 0.57
CA THR A 127 -21.11 -1.33 1.62
C THR A 127 -21.61 0.00 1.07
#